data_AF-A0A6V7TQB5-F1
#
_entry.id   AF-A0A6V7TQB5-F1
#
_cell.length_a   1.000
_cell.length_b   1.000
_cell.length_c   1.000
_cell.angle_alpha   90.00
_cell.angle_beta   90.00
_cell.angle_gamma   90.00
#
_symmetry.space_group_name_H-M   'P 1'
#
loop_
_entity.id
_entity.type
_entity.pdbx_description
1 polymer ?
#
loop_
_entity_poly.entity_id
_entity_poly.type
_entity_poly.pdbx_seq_one_letter_code
_entity_poly.pdbx_strand_id
1 'polypeptide(L)'
;MLNFAEEKNFGILWGYSKCPLQLKKSLKLLFNSRPTKIELNNKNDSINALYIQNNLDNLIEKIECSLLIVAIGFENILLNGLPKNENGQLKMIDWCRVPNENSLVYATGWCSHAARGLIADSQQQAYSVADQIYEDLNKINSTKNSIEKMSARTQIEQKLCSRGVEFINW
;
A
#
# COMPACT_ATOMS: atom_id res chain seq x y z
N MET A 1 6.86 -67.53 24.04
CA MET A 1 5.48 -67.43 24.57
C MET A 1 4.94 -66.07 24.11
N LEU A 2 4.19 -66.08 23.00
CA LEU A 2 2.73 -65.87 22.90
C LEU A 2 2.36 -64.40 23.21
N ASN A 3 1.66 -63.62 22.40
CA ASN A 3 0.90 -63.93 21.18
C ASN A 3 0.23 -62.66 20.59
N PHE A 4 -0.02 -62.72 19.27
CA PHE A 4 -1.15 -62.18 18.46
C PHE A 4 -1.51 -60.66 18.57
N ALA A 5 -1.97 -59.96 17.52
CA ALA A 5 -2.76 -60.41 16.38
C ALA A 5 -2.56 -59.53 15.13
N GLU A 6 -2.86 -60.13 13.99
CA GLU A 6 -3.01 -59.52 12.66
C GLU A 6 -4.09 -58.44 12.63
N GLU A 7 -3.90 -57.40 11.81
CA GLU A 7 -5.01 -56.87 11.00
C GLU A 7 -4.55 -56.60 9.57
N LYS A 8 -5.27 -57.24 8.66
CA LYS A 8 -5.17 -57.15 7.21
C LYS A 8 -5.56 -55.75 6.75
N ASN A 9 -4.77 -55.14 5.88
CA ASN A 9 -5.27 -54.08 5.01
C ASN A 9 -5.13 -54.49 3.55
N PHE A 10 -6.29 -54.62 2.92
CA PHE A 10 -6.50 -54.91 1.51
C PHE A 10 -5.67 -53.96 0.63
N GLY A 11 -4.83 -54.53 -0.22
CA GLY A 11 -4.25 -53.82 -1.35
C GLY A 11 -5.31 -53.61 -2.42
N ILE A 12 -5.73 -52.37 -2.63
CA ILE A 12 -6.24 -51.93 -3.93
C ILE A 12 -5.10 -51.16 -4.59
N LEU A 13 -4.48 -51.83 -5.57
CA LEU A 13 -3.57 -51.23 -6.55
C LEU A 13 -4.34 -50.18 -7.35
N TRP A 14 -4.17 -48.90 -6.99
CA TRP A 14 -4.28 -47.81 -7.94
C TRP A 14 -2.88 -47.26 -8.16
N GLY A 15 -2.37 -47.46 -9.37
CA GLY A 15 -1.11 -46.89 -9.82
C GLY A 15 -1.19 -45.38 -9.80
N TYR A 16 -0.58 -44.77 -8.79
CA TYR A 16 0.01 -43.45 -8.84
C TYR A 16 1.28 -43.52 -8.01
N SER A 17 2.42 -43.27 -8.62
CA SER A 17 3.70 -43.11 -7.94
C SER A 17 3.56 -42.06 -6.84
N LYS A 18 3.32 -42.49 -5.61
CA LYS A 18 3.39 -41.66 -4.43
C LYS A 18 4.84 -41.21 -4.30
N CYS A 19 5.11 -39.95 -4.57
CA CYS A 19 6.19 -39.23 -3.90
C CYS A 19 5.53 -38.44 -2.76
N PRO A 20 5.45 -38.97 -1.52
CA PRO A 20 4.80 -38.28 -0.43
C PRO A 20 5.86 -37.49 0.36
N LEU A 21 6.42 -36.46 -0.26
CA LEU A 21 7.01 -35.36 0.52
C LEU A 21 5.94 -34.29 0.64
N GLN A 22 5.02 -34.48 1.60
CA GLN A 22 4.14 -33.41 2.06
C GLN A 22 5.04 -32.29 2.59
N LEU A 23 5.29 -31.28 1.74
CA LEU A 23 6.00 -30.07 2.12
C LEU A 23 5.18 -29.37 3.21
N LYS A 24 5.59 -29.56 4.46
CA LYS A 24 5.04 -28.85 5.60
C LYS A 24 5.35 -27.37 5.43
N LYS A 25 4.34 -26.58 5.08
CA LYS A 25 4.47 -25.11 5.04
C LYS A 25 4.80 -24.63 6.44
N SER A 26 5.84 -23.80 6.57
CA SER A 26 6.25 -23.22 7.84
C SER A 26 6.35 -21.71 7.71
N LEU A 27 5.97 -21.00 8.77
CA LEU A 27 6.13 -19.55 8.91
C LEU A 27 7.13 -19.32 10.04
N LYS A 28 8.17 -18.54 9.76
CA LYS A 28 9.15 -18.10 10.75
C LYS A 28 9.07 -16.59 10.87
N LEU A 29 8.96 -16.10 12.10
CA LEU A 29 9.05 -14.68 12.42
C LEU A 29 10.42 -14.42 13.03
N LEU A 30 11.22 -13.60 12.37
CA LEU A 30 12.56 -13.22 12.82
C LEU A 30 12.50 -11.78 13.34
N PHE A 31 12.92 -11.59 14.58
CA PHE A 31 12.96 -10.29 15.25
C PHE A 31 14.41 -9.83 15.45
N ASN A 32 14.59 -8.55 15.81
CA ASN A 32 15.91 -7.96 16.06
C ASN A 32 16.91 -8.16 14.92
N SER A 33 16.41 -8.19 13.69
CA SER A 33 17.19 -8.58 12.52
C SER A 33 16.98 -7.57 11.40
N ARG A 34 18.03 -7.30 10.62
CA ARG A 34 17.97 -6.38 9.47
C ARG A 34 18.55 -7.02 8.21
N PRO A 35 17.93 -6.81 7.03
CA PRO A 35 18.52 -7.24 5.77
C PRO A 35 19.81 -6.47 5.48
N THR A 36 20.86 -7.15 5.03
CA THR A 36 22.16 -6.52 4.73
C THR A 36 22.59 -6.68 3.28
N LYS A 37 22.28 -7.81 2.65
CA LYS A 37 22.64 -8.07 1.25
C LYS A 37 21.64 -9.02 0.59
N ILE A 38 21.31 -8.73 -0.67
CA ILE A 38 20.56 -9.65 -1.53
C ILE A 38 21.59 -10.36 -2.43
N GLU A 39 21.55 -11.67 -2.46
CA GLU A 39 22.33 -12.48 -3.39
C GLU A 39 21.47 -12.79 -4.62
N LEU A 40 21.98 -12.40 -5.78
CA LEU A 40 21.38 -12.70 -7.08
C LEU A 40 22.12 -13.87 -7.72
N ASN A 41 21.40 -14.65 -8.52
CA ASN A 41 21.96 -15.71 -9.33
C ASN A 41 22.65 -15.11 -10.57
N ASN A 42 23.93 -15.39 -10.72
CA ASN A 42 24.79 -14.87 -11.79
C ASN A 42 24.30 -15.16 -13.23
N LYS A 43 23.37 -16.11 -13.42
CA LYS A 43 22.92 -16.51 -14.77
C LYS A 43 21.68 -15.76 -15.27
N ASN A 44 20.81 -15.31 -14.37
CA ASN A 44 19.48 -14.80 -14.72
C ASN A 44 19.01 -13.63 -13.83
N ASP A 45 19.90 -13.08 -12.99
CA ASP A 45 19.62 -12.02 -12.02
C ASP A 45 18.43 -12.31 -11.09
N SER A 46 18.02 -13.58 -10.96
CA SER A 46 16.96 -13.96 -10.03
C SER A 46 17.49 -13.96 -8.61
N ILE A 47 16.62 -13.64 -7.64
CA ILE A 47 16.98 -13.73 -6.22
C ILE A 47 17.35 -15.17 -5.87
N ASN A 48 18.46 -15.34 -5.16
CA ASN A 48 18.93 -16.63 -4.66
C ASN A 48 18.88 -16.70 -3.12
N ALA A 49 19.26 -15.61 -2.44
CA ALA A 49 19.25 -15.57 -0.99
C ALA A 49 19.19 -14.15 -0.43
N LEU A 50 18.76 -14.04 0.82
CA LEU A 50 18.84 -12.83 1.63
C LEU A 50 19.82 -13.06 2.80
N TYR A 51 20.77 -12.14 2.94
CA TYR A 51 21.61 -12.06 4.13
C TYR A 51 20.96 -11.14 5.16
N ILE A 52 20.85 -11.65 6.38
CA ILE A 52 20.25 -10.94 7.50
C ILE A 52 21.26 -10.87 8.63
N GLN A 53 21.39 -9.71 9.26
CA GLN A 53 22.20 -9.52 10.46
C GLN A 53 21.30 -9.43 11.69
N ASN A 54 21.59 -10.22 12.72
CA ASN A 54 21.01 -10.06 14.05
C ASN A 54 21.67 -8.87 14.75
N ASN A 55 20.85 -7.94 15.26
CA ASN A 55 21.29 -6.69 15.87
C ASN A 55 21.83 -6.88 17.31
N LEU A 56 21.64 -8.03 17.94
CA LEU A 56 22.09 -8.29 19.31
C LEU A 56 23.53 -8.84 19.35
N ASP A 57 23.84 -9.80 18.47
CA ASP A 57 25.12 -10.51 18.44
C ASP A 57 25.95 -10.22 17.17
N ASN A 58 25.39 -9.42 16.23
CA ASN A 58 25.98 -9.10 14.93
C ASN A 58 26.21 -10.30 14.01
N LEU A 59 25.65 -11.47 14.33
CA LEU A 59 25.76 -12.65 13.48
C LEU A 59 24.99 -12.46 12.18
N ILE A 60 25.58 -12.93 11.08
CA ILE A 60 25.00 -12.88 9.75
C ILE A 60 24.51 -14.27 9.37
N GLU A 61 23.22 -14.39 9.08
CA GLU A 61 22.57 -15.60 8.58
C GLU A 61 22.24 -15.45 7.09
N LYS A 62 22.41 -16.54 6.34
CA LYS A 62 21.97 -16.66 4.94
C LYS A 62 20.64 -17.39 4.88
N ILE A 63 19.62 -16.75 4.31
CA ILE A 63 18.31 -17.37 4.05
C ILE A 63 18.17 -17.58 2.55
N GLU A 64 18.22 -18.84 2.11
CA GLU A 64 17.95 -19.23 0.72
C GLU A 64 16.50 -18.91 0.36
N CYS A 65 16.29 -18.12 -0.70
CA CYS A 65 14.97 -17.71 -1.15
C CYS A 65 14.96 -17.35 -2.64
N SER A 66 13.88 -17.72 -3.34
CA SER A 66 13.67 -17.37 -4.75
C SER A 66 12.71 -16.19 -4.95
N LEU A 67 12.11 -15.69 -3.87
CA LEU A 67 11.19 -14.56 -3.85
C LEU A 67 11.47 -13.71 -2.61
N LEU A 68 11.65 -12.41 -2.82
CA LEU A 68 11.77 -11.40 -1.76
C LEU A 68 10.66 -10.37 -1.93
N ILE A 69 9.87 -10.20 -0.88
CA ILE A 69 8.83 -9.18 -0.81
C ILE A 69 9.27 -8.16 0.23
N VAL A 70 9.46 -6.91 -0.20
CA VAL A 70 9.83 -5.80 0.69
C VAL A 70 8.54 -5.09 1.10
N ALA A 71 8.17 -5.21 2.38
CA ALA A 71 6.95 -4.65 2.95
C ALA A 71 7.25 -3.71 4.13
N ILE A 72 8.06 -2.68 3.89
CA ILE A 72 8.53 -1.72 4.92
C ILE A 72 7.74 -0.41 5.00
N GLY A 73 6.68 -0.31 4.21
CA GLY A 73 5.84 0.89 4.11
C GLY A 73 5.71 1.37 2.66
N PHE A 74 4.87 2.39 2.49
CA PHE A 74 4.66 3.06 1.21
C PHE A 74 5.12 4.51 1.29
N GLU A 75 5.48 5.05 0.14
CA GLU A 75 5.86 6.45 -0.01
C GLU A 75 4.89 7.16 -0.95
N ASN A 76 4.60 8.43 -0.64
CA ASN A 76 3.73 9.26 -1.45
C ASN A 76 4.49 9.79 -2.65
N ILE A 77 3.96 9.55 -3.86
CA ILE A 77 4.43 10.20 -5.07
C ILE A 77 3.63 11.48 -5.26
N LEU A 78 4.31 12.64 -5.22
CA LEU A 78 3.63 13.90 -5.44
C LEU A 78 3.42 14.19 -6.93
N LEU A 79 2.19 14.53 -7.30
CA LEU A 79 1.80 14.94 -8.65
C LEU A 79 2.39 16.31 -9.02
N ASN A 80 2.62 16.50 -10.32
CA ASN A 80 3.09 17.78 -10.87
C ASN A 80 2.05 18.89 -10.64
N GLY A 81 2.54 20.08 -10.27
CA GLY A 81 1.70 21.26 -10.01
C GLY A 81 1.21 21.41 -8.57
N LEU A 82 1.52 20.46 -7.68
CA LEU A 82 1.27 20.60 -6.23
C LEU A 82 2.52 21.08 -5.49
N PRO A 83 2.36 21.90 -4.43
CA PRO A 83 3.49 22.45 -3.69
C PRO A 83 4.18 21.38 -2.84
N LYS A 84 5.51 21.43 -2.74
CA LYS A 84 6.34 20.49 -1.94
C LYS A 84 6.92 21.16 -0.69
N ASN A 85 7.06 20.39 0.39
CA ASN A 85 7.89 20.77 1.52
C ASN A 85 9.37 20.38 1.26
N GLU A 86 10.25 20.70 2.22
CA GLU A 86 11.69 20.41 2.13
C GLU A 86 12.00 18.91 2.01
N ASN A 87 11.11 18.05 2.51
CA ASN A 87 11.22 16.60 2.44
C ASN A 87 10.62 16.00 1.15
N GLY A 88 10.21 16.84 0.19
CA GLY A 88 9.59 16.41 -1.07
C GLY A 88 8.14 15.92 -0.94
N GLN A 89 7.52 16.04 0.24
CA GLN A 89 6.13 15.67 0.51
C GLN A 89 5.19 16.84 0.18
N LEU A 90 3.88 16.58 0.16
CA LEU A 90 2.86 17.62 -0.05
C LEU A 90 3.02 18.73 0.99
N LYS A 91 3.17 19.97 0.54
CA LYS A 91 3.21 21.13 1.41
C LYS A 91 1.80 21.42 1.90
N MET A 92 1.59 21.29 3.20
CA MET A 92 0.33 21.63 3.85
C MET A 92 0.43 22.99 4.54
N ILE A 93 -0.65 23.77 4.55
CA ILE A 93 -0.79 24.98 5.38
C ILE A 93 -1.06 24.58 6.83
N ASP A 94 -1.98 23.63 6.99
CA ASP A 94 -2.39 23.06 8.27
C ASP A 94 -2.61 21.55 8.10
N TRP A 95 -3.43 20.91 8.93
CA TRP A 95 -3.64 19.46 8.87
C TRP A 95 -4.42 18.98 7.63
N CYS A 96 -5.09 19.86 6.86
CA CYS A 96 -5.87 19.44 5.68
C CYS A 96 -5.80 20.36 4.47
N ARG A 97 -5.39 21.62 4.61
CA ARG A 97 -5.34 22.60 3.51
C ARG A 97 -4.01 22.61 2.79
N VAL A 98 -4.06 22.74 1.47
CA VAL A 98 -2.89 22.86 0.58
C VAL A 98 -2.84 24.28 0.02
N PRO A 99 -1.67 24.94 0.01
CA PRO A 99 -1.58 26.31 -0.50
C PRO A 99 -1.80 26.36 -2.01
N ASN A 100 -2.75 27.20 -2.43
CA ASN A 100 -3.06 27.49 -3.82
C ASN A 100 -3.69 28.88 -3.92
N GLU A 101 -3.34 29.64 -4.96
CA GLU A 101 -3.80 31.03 -5.14
C GLU A 101 -5.21 31.13 -5.74
N ASN A 102 -5.61 30.15 -6.55
CA ASN A 102 -6.79 30.25 -7.41
C ASN A 102 -8.00 29.45 -6.90
N SER A 103 -7.79 28.58 -5.91
CA SER A 103 -8.81 27.66 -5.44
C SER A 103 -8.50 27.18 -4.03
N LEU A 104 -9.54 26.81 -3.29
CA LEU A 104 -9.36 26.02 -2.08
C LEU A 104 -8.95 24.60 -2.45
N VAL A 105 -7.81 24.14 -1.92
CA VAL A 105 -7.30 22.78 -2.15
C VAL A 105 -7.13 22.10 -0.80
N TYR A 106 -7.62 20.87 -0.72
CA TYR A 106 -7.57 20.04 0.48
C TYR A 106 -6.95 18.70 0.16
N ALA A 107 -6.36 18.06 1.16
CA ALA A 107 -5.85 16.70 1.06
C ALA A 107 -6.32 15.88 2.26
N THR A 108 -6.61 14.60 2.02
CA THR A 108 -7.09 13.65 3.04
C THR A 108 -6.55 12.24 2.74
N GLY A 109 -6.51 11.37 3.74
CA GLY A 109 -5.94 10.05 3.65
C GLY A 109 -4.41 10.07 3.51
N TRP A 110 -3.86 8.97 2.99
CA TRP A 110 -2.40 8.79 2.89
C TRP A 110 -1.69 9.80 1.99
N CYS A 111 -2.36 10.55 1.11
CA CYS A 111 -1.67 11.60 0.35
C CYS A 111 -1.31 12.83 1.21
N SER A 112 -2.02 13.02 2.33
CA SER A 112 -1.86 14.15 3.24
C SER A 112 -0.95 13.85 4.44
N HIS A 113 -0.77 12.57 4.78
CA HIS A 113 -0.02 12.09 5.95
C HIS A 113 0.84 10.88 5.58
N ALA A 114 1.66 10.36 6.49
CA ALA A 114 2.40 9.12 6.24
C ALA A 114 1.43 7.95 5.98
N ALA A 115 1.81 7.00 5.10
CA ALA A 115 1.00 5.85 4.73
C ALA A 115 0.85 4.84 5.88
N ARG A 116 0.01 5.20 6.86
CA ARG A 116 -0.27 4.47 8.10
C ARG A 116 -1.75 4.58 8.44
N GLY A 117 -2.24 3.64 9.25
CA GLY A 117 -3.64 3.59 9.68
C GLY A 117 -4.51 2.69 8.81
N LEU A 118 -5.66 2.35 9.36
CA LEU A 118 -6.69 1.52 8.73
C LEU A 118 -7.62 2.36 7.86
N ILE A 119 -8.51 1.68 7.14
CA ILE A 119 -9.55 2.32 6.33
C ILE A 119 -10.41 3.25 7.20
N ALA A 120 -10.75 2.83 8.42
CA ALA A 120 -11.53 3.63 9.36
C ALA A 120 -10.85 4.96 9.73
N ASP A 121 -9.52 4.97 9.86
CA ASP A 121 -8.77 6.20 10.14
C ASP A 121 -8.87 7.18 8.97
N SER A 122 -8.73 6.67 7.74
CA SER A 122 -8.88 7.47 6.53
C SER A 122 -10.32 8.01 6.37
N GLN A 123 -11.33 7.21 6.74
CA GLN A 123 -12.73 7.65 6.73
C GLN A 123 -12.98 8.77 7.73
N GLN A 124 -12.54 8.59 8.99
CA GLN A 124 -12.69 9.61 10.03
C GLN A 124 -11.99 10.93 9.64
N GLN A 125 -10.81 10.81 9.05
CA GLN A 125 -10.08 11.96 8.52
C GLN A 125 -10.86 12.64 7.39
N ALA A 126 -11.40 11.89 6.43
CA ALA A 126 -12.20 12.44 5.34
C ALA A 126 -13.43 13.20 5.86
N TYR A 127 -14.13 12.69 6.88
CA TYR A 127 -15.22 13.42 7.52
C TYR A 127 -14.75 14.75 8.11
N SER A 128 -13.65 14.73 8.85
CA SER A 128 -13.09 15.95 9.46
C SER A 128 -12.72 16.98 8.39
N VAL A 129 -12.12 16.55 7.28
CA VAL A 129 -11.78 17.44 6.15
C VAL A 129 -13.05 17.99 5.49
N ALA A 130 -14.10 17.19 5.35
CA ALA A 130 -15.37 17.64 4.82
C ALA A 130 -16.02 18.73 5.70
N ASP A 131 -15.98 18.57 7.02
CA ASP A 131 -16.44 19.60 7.97
C ASP A 131 -15.62 20.89 7.79
N GLN A 132 -14.31 20.77 7.61
CA GLN A 132 -13.45 21.93 7.38
C GLN A 132 -13.76 22.64 6.05
N ILE A 133 -14.04 21.89 4.99
CA ILE A 133 -14.49 22.43 3.69
C ILE A 133 -15.80 23.21 3.88
N TYR A 134 -16.76 22.65 4.60
CA TYR A 134 -18.04 23.29 4.87
C TYR A 134 -17.87 24.63 5.60
N GLU A 135 -17.06 24.64 6.66
CA GLU A 135 -16.74 25.85 7.42
C GLU A 135 -16.09 26.94 6.54
N ASP A 136 -15.15 26.55 5.67
CA ASP A 136 -14.47 27.47 4.77
C ASP A 136 -15.40 28.04 3.69
N LEU A 137 -16.28 27.21 3.13
CA LEU A 137 -17.29 27.63 2.16
C LEU A 137 -18.30 28.60 2.78
N ASN A 138 -18.75 28.35 4.02
CA ASN A 138 -19.68 29.24 4.71
C ASN A 138 -19.10 30.63 4.96
N LYS A 139 -17.80 30.71 5.29
CA LYS A 139 -17.10 31.99 5.46
C LYS A 139 -17.07 32.77 4.14
N ILE A 140 -16.85 32.09 3.02
CA ILE A 140 -16.79 32.71 1.68
C ILE A 140 -18.18 33.11 1.15
N ASN A 141 -19.18 32.25 1.31
CA ASN A 141 -20.54 32.51 0.85
C ASN A 141 -21.19 33.66 1.62
N SER A 142 -20.85 33.83 2.91
CA SER A 142 -21.26 35.00 3.69
C SER A 142 -20.70 36.32 3.13
N THR A 143 -19.74 36.27 2.19
CA THR A 143 -19.09 37.45 1.59
C THR A 143 -19.44 37.70 0.12
N LYS A 144 -20.18 36.82 -0.57
CA LYS A 144 -20.48 36.98 -2.01
C LYS A 144 -21.94 36.64 -2.36
N ASN A 145 -22.68 37.64 -2.86
CA ASN A 145 -23.98 37.45 -3.51
C ASN A 145 -23.80 36.67 -4.82
N SER A 146 -24.62 35.64 -4.98
CA SER A 146 -24.55 34.54 -5.94
C SER A 146 -24.67 34.97 -7.40
N ILE A 147 -23.76 34.46 -8.25
CA ILE A 147 -23.94 34.38 -9.70
C ILE A 147 -24.34 32.93 -10.02
N GLU A 148 -25.49 32.74 -10.66
CA GLU A 148 -25.89 31.46 -11.23
C GLU A 148 -24.82 30.96 -12.21
N LYS A 149 -24.25 29.78 -11.92
CA LYS A 149 -23.34 29.08 -12.85
C LYS A 149 -23.90 27.70 -13.14
N MET A 150 -23.89 27.35 -14.43
CA MET A 150 -24.12 25.99 -14.93
C MET A 150 -23.33 24.96 -14.10
N SER A 151 -23.88 23.74 -13.98
CA SER A 151 -23.27 22.68 -13.18
C SER A 151 -21.81 22.43 -13.61
N ALA A 152 -20.89 22.49 -12.65
CA ALA A 152 -19.45 22.32 -12.87
C ALA A 152 -19.10 20.97 -13.55
N ARG A 153 -19.96 19.96 -13.39
CA ARG A 153 -19.83 18.63 -13.97
C ARG A 153 -19.71 18.67 -15.50
N THR A 154 -20.59 19.42 -16.16
CA THR A 154 -20.64 19.49 -17.63
C THR A 154 -19.40 20.15 -18.23
N GLN A 155 -18.82 21.14 -17.55
CA GLN A 155 -17.62 21.85 -18.05
C GLN A 155 -16.36 20.99 -17.93
N ILE A 156 -16.23 20.21 -16.84
CA ILE A 156 -15.07 19.33 -16.63
C ILE A 156 -15.13 18.18 -17.64
N GLU A 157 -16.29 17.53 -17.81
CA GLU A 157 -16.48 16.46 -18.78
C GLU A 157 -16.12 16.93 -20.21
N GLN A 158 -16.61 18.11 -20.64
CA GLN A 158 -16.24 18.71 -21.92
C GLN A 158 -14.73 18.96 -22.06
N LYS A 159 -14.10 19.43 -20.98
CA LYS A 159 -12.66 19.69 -20.96
C LYS A 159 -11.82 18.41 -20.99
N LEU A 160 -12.32 17.31 -20.43
CA LEU A 160 -11.69 15.99 -20.54
C LEU A 160 -11.83 15.43 -21.96
N CYS A 161 -13.04 15.49 -22.53
CA CYS A 161 -13.30 15.05 -23.91
C CYS A 161 -12.47 15.81 -24.95
N SER A 162 -12.38 17.14 -24.83
CA SER A 162 -11.56 17.97 -25.75
C SER A 162 -10.05 17.67 -25.68
N ARG A 163 -9.60 17.02 -24.59
CA ARG A 163 -8.21 16.57 -24.44
C ARG A 163 -8.00 15.11 -24.84
N GLY A 164 -9.03 14.44 -25.36
CA GLY A 164 -8.98 13.02 -25.70
C GLY A 164 -8.76 12.11 -24.49
N VAL A 165 -9.18 12.55 -23.29
CA VAL A 165 -9.07 11.76 -22.07
C VAL A 165 -10.29 10.87 -21.95
N GLU A 166 -10.09 9.56 -22.03
CA GLU A 166 -11.12 8.56 -21.72
C GLU A 166 -11.31 8.46 -20.20
N PHE A 167 -12.57 8.34 -19.75
CA PHE A 167 -12.89 8.18 -18.33
C PHE A 167 -14.00 7.14 -18.12
N ILE A 168 -13.90 6.43 -17.00
CA ILE A 168 -14.84 5.37 -16.61
C ILE A 168 -15.88 5.99 -15.67
N ASN A 169 -17.17 5.74 -15.95
CA ASN A 169 -18.27 6.09 -15.05
C ASN A 169 -18.50 4.98 -14.01
N TRP A 170 -19.26 5.31 -12.96
CA TRP A 170 -19.67 4.33 -11.95
C TRP A 170 -20.54 3.24 -12.56
#